data_AF-A0A9E0WEU6-F1
#
_entry.id   AF-A0A9E0WEU6-F1
#
_cell.length_a   1.000
_cell.length_b   1.000
_cell.length_c   1.000
_cell.angle_alpha   90.00
_cell.angle_beta   90.00
_cell.angle_gamma   90.00
#
_symmetry.space_group_name_H-M   'P 1'
#
loop_
_entity.id
_entity.type
_entity.pdbx_description
1 polymer ?
#
loop_
_entity_poly.entity_id
_entity_poly.type
_entity_poly.pdbx_seq_one_letter_code
_entity_poly.pdbx_strand_id
1 'polypeptide(L)'
;MNDSTELLYAIDLLQTALTVRSLHSTANKVLLSNVSNWLNTQVARGPMLFSASFRANGNLLSQWRGYSSHGKGISLGFDHQAIHSLASAQNFRVGKCLYDIGKQQQLATRIIDCVMSMCDQEDDIEVVLHDNEADLMSICALLKHPAFTEEQEWRLISPTFTSVSSAPIAFREGKAMLVPYYLFSLALEGEIKLDHVYVGPTPNAALSVSALTHYLTQKGARPANGISESEIPYRPR
;
A
#
# COMPACT_ATOMS: atom_id res chain seq x y z
N MET A 1 -3.38 5.47 -5.11
CA MET A 1 -1.93 5.53 -4.79
C MET A 1 -1.33 6.77 -5.45
N ASN A 2 -0.47 7.52 -4.77
CA ASN A 2 0.06 8.79 -5.31
C ASN A 2 1.23 8.60 -6.28
N ASP A 3 1.82 7.41 -6.32
CA ASP A 3 2.83 7.02 -7.29
C ASP A 3 2.19 6.06 -8.30
N SER A 4 2.02 6.54 -9.54
CA SER A 4 1.45 5.73 -10.62
C SER A 4 2.42 4.67 -11.13
N THR A 5 3.72 4.77 -10.84
CA THR A 5 4.73 3.82 -11.33
C THR A 5 4.55 2.42 -10.76
N GLU A 6 4.11 2.32 -9.51
CA GLU A 6 3.84 1.01 -8.88
C GLU A 6 2.59 0.34 -9.47
N LEU A 7 1.53 1.10 -9.78
CA LEU A 7 0.36 0.56 -10.46
C LEU A 7 0.67 0.15 -11.90
N LEU A 8 1.46 0.98 -12.61
CA LEU A 8 1.98 0.67 -13.93
C LEU A 8 2.76 -0.66 -13.94
N TYR A 9 3.67 -0.83 -12.98
CA TYR A 9 4.42 -2.07 -12.82
C TYR A 9 3.49 -3.30 -12.65
N ALA A 10 2.46 -3.19 -11.82
CA ALA A 10 1.49 -4.25 -11.62
C ALA A 10 0.70 -4.57 -12.90
N ILE A 11 0.32 -3.55 -13.66
CA ILE A 11 -0.42 -3.70 -14.93
C ILE A 11 0.48 -4.33 -16.01
N ASP A 12 1.75 -3.96 -16.08
CA ASP A 12 2.71 -4.55 -17.02
C ASP A 12 2.89 -6.07 -16.78
N LEU A 13 2.85 -6.51 -15.52
CA LEU A 13 2.84 -7.95 -15.19
C LEU A 13 1.61 -8.66 -15.76
N LEU A 14 0.42 -8.05 -15.66
CA LEU A 14 -0.83 -8.60 -16.21
C LEU A 14 -0.84 -8.58 -17.74
N GLN A 15 -0.34 -7.51 -18.36
CA GLN A 15 -0.19 -7.41 -19.82
C GLN A 15 0.78 -8.47 -20.36
N THR A 16 1.86 -8.74 -19.64
CA THR A 16 2.80 -9.81 -19.99
C THR A 16 2.11 -11.18 -19.93
N ALA A 17 1.32 -11.45 -18.88
CA ALA A 17 0.55 -12.69 -18.77
C ALA A 17 -0.48 -12.86 -19.90
N LEU A 18 -1.20 -11.79 -20.27
CA LEU A 18 -2.11 -11.78 -21.43
C LEU A 18 -1.36 -12.09 -22.73
N THR A 19 -0.19 -11.48 -22.94
CA THR A 19 0.64 -11.67 -24.14
C THR A 19 1.08 -13.13 -24.26
N VAL A 20 1.61 -13.71 -23.18
CA VAL A 20 2.01 -15.13 -23.14
C VAL A 20 0.82 -16.03 -23.46
N ARG A 21 -0.35 -15.76 -22.86
CA ARG A 21 -1.58 -16.55 -23.12
C ARG A 21 -2.01 -16.49 -24.59
N SER A 22 -1.88 -15.32 -25.23
CA SER A 22 -2.23 -15.11 -26.64
C SER A 22 -1.38 -15.93 -27.62
N LEU A 23 -0.15 -16.29 -27.22
CA LEU A 23 0.79 -17.07 -28.03
C LEU A 23 0.52 -18.58 -27.97
N HIS A 24 -0.06 -19.07 -26.86
CA HIS A 24 -0.19 -20.50 -26.58
C HIS A 24 -1.60 -21.07 -26.74
N SER A 25 -2.61 -20.23 -26.97
CA SER A 25 -4.01 -20.66 -27.01
C SER A 25 -4.74 -20.16 -28.27
N THR A 26 -5.74 -20.92 -28.73
CA THR A 26 -6.81 -20.40 -29.61
C THR A 26 -7.77 -19.50 -28.83
N ALA A 27 -7.26 -18.71 -27.89
CA ALA A 27 -8.09 -17.81 -27.09
C ALA A 27 -8.75 -16.78 -28.00
N ASN A 28 -9.93 -16.35 -27.59
CA ASN A 28 -10.67 -15.30 -28.24
C ASN A 28 -9.82 -14.01 -28.25
N LYS A 29 -9.17 -13.72 -29.38
CA LYS A 29 -8.29 -12.56 -29.55
C LYS A 29 -9.01 -11.25 -29.24
N VAL A 30 -10.32 -11.20 -29.49
CA VAL A 30 -11.16 -10.04 -29.17
C VAL A 30 -11.25 -9.87 -27.65
N LEU A 31 -11.57 -10.94 -26.91
CA LEU A 31 -11.61 -10.89 -25.43
C LEU A 31 -10.28 -10.45 -24.83
N LEU A 32 -9.16 -11.04 -25.27
CA LEU A 32 -7.82 -10.66 -24.80
C LEU A 32 -7.54 -9.18 -25.07
N SER A 33 -7.92 -8.68 -26.24
CA SER A 33 -7.76 -7.26 -26.58
C SER A 33 -8.63 -6.34 -25.72
N ASN A 34 -9.86 -6.76 -25.39
CA ASN A 34 -10.76 -6.01 -24.53
C ASN A 34 -10.21 -5.89 -23.11
N VAL A 35 -9.72 -6.99 -22.53
CA VAL A 35 -9.13 -6.96 -21.19
C VAL A 35 -7.82 -6.17 -21.16
N SER A 36 -6.98 -6.31 -22.19
CA SER A 36 -5.76 -5.50 -22.33
C SER A 36 -6.07 -4.00 -22.41
N ASN A 37 -7.07 -3.61 -23.20
CA ASN A 37 -7.52 -2.23 -23.32
C ASN A 37 -8.05 -1.71 -21.98
N TRP A 38 -8.90 -2.49 -21.31
CA TRP A 38 -9.43 -2.14 -20.00
C TRP A 38 -8.32 -1.88 -18.98
N LEU A 39 -7.32 -2.77 -18.87
CA LEU A 39 -6.17 -2.60 -17.98
C LEU A 39 -5.43 -1.27 -18.25
N ASN A 40 -5.24 -0.92 -19.52
CA ASN A 40 -4.59 0.34 -19.89
C ASN A 40 -5.44 1.57 -19.50
N THR A 41 -6.77 1.46 -19.52
CA THR A 41 -7.65 2.55 -19.06
C THR A 41 -7.54 2.80 -17.56
N GLN A 42 -7.21 1.79 -16.75
CA GLN A 42 -7.09 1.93 -15.29
C GLN A 42 -5.92 2.83 -14.89
N VAL A 43 -4.82 2.80 -15.66
CA VAL A 43 -3.67 3.72 -15.48
C VAL A 43 -4.11 5.18 -15.64
N ALA A 44 -4.89 5.45 -16.69
CA ALA A 44 -5.30 6.80 -17.06
C ALA A 44 -6.43 7.35 -16.19
N ARG A 45 -7.42 6.49 -15.85
CA ARG A 45 -8.53 6.86 -14.96
C ARG A 45 -8.05 7.07 -13.54
N GLY A 46 -7.09 6.25 -13.09
CA GLY A 46 -6.63 6.23 -11.71
C GLY A 46 -7.78 5.81 -10.79
N PRO A 47 -7.98 4.50 -10.53
CA PRO A 47 -9.05 4.07 -9.64
C PRO A 47 -8.89 4.80 -8.30
N MET A 48 -10.01 5.24 -7.71
CA MET A 48 -10.01 5.98 -6.45
C MET A 48 -9.75 4.98 -5.31
N LEU A 49 -8.51 4.50 -5.25
CA LEU A 49 -7.96 3.50 -4.35
C LEU A 49 -6.89 4.17 -3.47
N PHE A 50 -7.07 4.07 -2.16
CA PHE A 50 -6.18 4.63 -1.17
C PHE A 50 -5.37 3.52 -0.51
N SER A 51 -4.11 3.82 -0.24
CA SER A 51 -3.21 2.89 0.44
C SER A 51 -2.35 3.63 1.44
N ALA A 52 -2.11 3.02 2.59
CA ALA A 52 -1.10 3.41 3.56
C ALA A 52 -0.07 2.30 3.71
N SER A 53 1.20 2.68 3.79
CA SER A 53 2.33 1.76 3.75
C SER A 53 3.05 1.72 5.09
N PHE A 54 3.27 0.51 5.59
CA PHE A 54 4.01 0.21 6.81
C PHE A 54 5.22 -0.64 6.47
N ARG A 55 6.31 -0.50 7.22
CA ARG A 55 7.49 -1.37 7.09
C ARG A 55 7.53 -2.35 8.24
N ALA A 56 7.96 -3.58 7.97
CA ALA A 56 8.14 -4.59 9.01
C ALA A 56 9.30 -4.28 9.97
N ASN A 57 10.31 -3.51 9.51
CA ASN A 57 11.43 -3.08 10.34
C ASN A 57 11.38 -1.56 10.56
N GLY A 58 11.30 -1.14 11.81
CA GLY A 58 11.19 0.26 12.21
C GLY A 58 12.51 1.00 12.41
N ASN A 59 13.67 0.33 12.27
CA ASN A 59 14.99 0.91 12.55
C ASN A 59 16.04 0.50 11.49
N LEU A 60 15.95 1.09 10.30
CA LEU A 60 16.88 0.88 9.18
C LEU A 60 17.60 2.17 8.78
N LEU A 61 18.88 2.06 8.38
CA LEU A 61 19.67 3.21 7.92
C LEU A 61 19.06 3.86 6.66
N SER A 62 18.57 3.05 5.73
CA SER A 62 17.91 3.54 4.51
C SER A 62 16.63 4.31 4.83
N GLN A 63 15.84 3.83 5.80
CA GLN A 63 14.65 4.54 6.29
C GLN A 63 15.02 5.92 6.84
N TRP A 64 16.03 6.01 7.71
CA TRP A 64 16.44 7.29 8.28
C TRP A 64 16.93 8.28 7.21
N ARG A 65 17.64 7.79 6.18
CA ARG A 65 18.09 8.62 5.07
C ARG A 65 16.96 9.06 4.14
N GLY A 66 15.98 8.19 3.89
CA GLY A 66 14.93 8.41 2.90
C GLY A 66 13.71 9.16 3.43
N TYR A 67 13.34 8.96 4.69
CA TYR A 67 12.05 9.41 5.24
C TYR A 67 12.18 10.37 6.42
N SER A 68 13.39 10.73 6.82
CA SER A 68 13.59 11.67 7.93
C SER A 68 14.53 12.81 7.57
N SER A 69 14.31 13.95 8.24
CA SER A 69 15.33 15.01 8.28
C SER A 69 16.49 14.55 9.16
N HIS A 70 17.72 14.84 8.72
CA HIS A 70 18.94 14.45 9.44
C HIS A 70 18.88 14.87 10.93
N GLY A 71 19.12 13.92 11.84
CA GLY A 71 19.11 14.16 13.29
C GLY A 71 17.72 14.28 13.93
N LYS A 72 16.63 14.11 13.17
CA LYS A 72 15.25 14.42 13.62
C LYS A 72 14.23 13.29 13.36
N GLY A 73 14.70 12.12 12.95
CA GLY A 73 13.80 11.02 12.57
C GLY A 73 13.11 10.38 13.77
N ILE A 74 11.81 10.09 13.61
CA ILE A 74 11.01 9.28 14.54
C ILE A 74 10.33 8.19 13.72
N SER A 75 10.30 6.96 14.24
CA SER A 75 9.62 5.82 13.64
C SER A 75 8.55 5.32 14.60
N LEU A 76 7.30 5.23 14.12
CA LEU A 76 6.15 4.78 14.91
C LEU A 76 5.80 3.35 14.51
N GLY A 77 5.98 2.41 15.42
CA GLY A 77 5.51 1.03 15.28
C GLY A 77 4.08 0.92 15.78
N PHE A 78 3.15 0.57 14.90
CA PHE A 78 1.74 0.36 15.26
C PHE A 78 1.52 -1.08 15.74
N ASP A 79 0.57 -1.26 16.66
CA ASP A 79 0.13 -2.60 17.04
C ASP A 79 -0.58 -3.27 15.85
N HIS A 80 -0.05 -4.42 15.42
CA HIS A 80 -0.55 -5.08 14.22
C HIS A 80 -1.98 -5.60 14.39
N GLN A 81 -2.37 -6.08 15.57
CA GLN A 81 -3.70 -6.61 15.83
C GLN A 81 -4.75 -5.48 15.81
N ALA A 82 -4.40 -4.33 16.37
CA ALA A 82 -5.21 -3.12 16.31
C ALA A 82 -5.40 -2.64 14.88
N ILE A 83 -4.32 -2.59 14.06
CA ILE A 83 -4.43 -2.21 12.64
C ILE A 83 -5.30 -3.21 11.87
N HIS A 84 -5.14 -4.51 12.08
CA HIS A 84 -6.00 -5.52 11.46
C HIS A 84 -7.47 -5.36 11.86
N SER A 85 -7.75 -5.13 13.15
CA SER A 85 -9.11 -4.93 13.66
C SER A 85 -9.75 -3.67 13.08
N LEU A 86 -9.00 -2.56 13.04
CA LEU A 86 -9.44 -1.29 12.46
C LEU A 86 -9.65 -1.40 10.95
N ALA A 87 -8.81 -2.18 10.25
CA ALA A 87 -8.96 -2.43 8.82
C ALA A 87 -10.27 -3.17 8.55
N SER A 88 -10.54 -4.26 9.25
CA SER A 88 -11.79 -5.02 9.12
C SER A 88 -13.01 -4.15 9.45
N ALA A 89 -12.96 -3.36 10.54
CA ALA A 89 -14.06 -2.49 10.93
C ALA A 89 -14.36 -1.36 9.93
N GLN A 90 -13.37 -0.96 9.12
CA GLN A 90 -13.50 0.12 8.13
C GLN A 90 -13.55 -0.41 6.68
N ASN A 91 -13.67 -1.73 6.48
CA ASN A 91 -13.68 -2.41 5.17
C ASN A 91 -12.37 -2.26 4.36
N PHE A 92 -11.24 -2.15 5.03
CA PHE A 92 -9.91 -2.14 4.42
C PHE A 92 -9.29 -3.53 4.46
N ARG A 93 -8.33 -3.75 3.58
CA ARG A 93 -7.51 -4.96 3.52
C ARG A 93 -6.09 -4.65 4.00
N VAL A 94 -5.48 -5.58 4.73
CA VAL A 94 -4.06 -5.51 5.08
C VAL A 94 -3.34 -6.63 4.34
N GLY A 95 -2.29 -6.30 3.60
CA GLY A 95 -1.55 -7.27 2.80
C GLY A 95 -0.05 -6.99 2.78
N LYS A 96 0.75 -8.05 2.74
CA LYS A 96 2.19 -7.96 2.54
C LYS A 96 2.49 -7.79 1.05
N CYS A 97 3.35 -6.84 0.70
CA CYS A 97 3.80 -6.66 -0.67
C CYS A 97 4.57 -7.89 -1.16
N LEU A 98 4.29 -8.29 -2.40
CA LEU A 98 4.97 -9.38 -3.09
C LEU A 98 6.06 -8.81 -4.00
N TYR A 99 7.30 -9.28 -3.82
CA TYR A 99 8.49 -8.83 -4.54
C TYR A 99 9.12 -9.90 -5.43
N ASP A 100 8.81 -11.18 -5.18
CA ASP A 100 9.42 -12.30 -5.89
C ASP A 100 8.85 -12.39 -7.31
N ILE A 101 9.71 -12.20 -8.31
CA ILE A 101 9.31 -12.12 -9.73
C ILE A 101 8.58 -13.39 -10.17
N GLY A 102 9.07 -14.58 -9.76
CA GLY A 102 8.45 -15.85 -10.15
C GLY A 102 7.04 -15.99 -9.58
N LYS A 103 6.85 -15.65 -8.30
CA LYS A 103 5.54 -15.64 -7.66
C LYS A 103 4.60 -14.59 -8.26
N GLN A 104 5.12 -13.42 -8.61
CA GLN A 104 4.34 -12.37 -9.27
C GLN A 104 3.84 -12.83 -10.64
N GLN A 105 4.69 -13.45 -11.45
CA GLN A 105 4.31 -14.00 -12.75
C GLN A 105 3.26 -15.10 -12.60
N GLN A 106 3.44 -16.02 -11.66
CA GLN A 106 2.46 -17.07 -11.37
C GLN A 106 1.10 -16.48 -10.94
N LEU A 107 1.12 -15.47 -10.08
CA LEU A 107 -0.09 -14.79 -9.64
C LEU A 107 -0.77 -14.04 -10.79
N ALA A 108 -0.01 -13.32 -11.62
CA ALA A 108 -0.51 -12.63 -12.79
C ALA A 108 -1.20 -13.60 -13.77
N THR A 109 -0.57 -14.74 -14.07
CA THR A 109 -1.18 -15.78 -14.91
C THR A 109 -2.49 -16.29 -14.32
N ARG A 110 -2.51 -16.60 -13.01
CA ARG A 110 -3.73 -17.07 -12.33
C ARG A 110 -4.87 -16.04 -12.35
N ILE A 111 -4.54 -14.76 -12.18
CA ILE A 111 -5.51 -13.66 -12.26
C ILE A 111 -6.11 -13.62 -13.66
N ILE A 112 -5.26 -13.60 -14.69
CA ILE A 112 -5.73 -13.57 -16.08
C ILE A 112 -6.59 -14.79 -16.39
N ASP A 113 -6.17 -15.99 -15.98
CA ASP A 113 -6.94 -17.22 -16.19
C ASP A 113 -8.34 -17.14 -15.55
N CYS A 114 -8.43 -16.59 -14.32
CA CYS A 114 -9.70 -16.39 -13.63
C CYS A 114 -10.59 -15.38 -14.36
N VAL A 115 -10.04 -14.23 -14.76
CA VAL A 115 -10.78 -13.19 -15.49
C VAL A 115 -11.29 -13.72 -16.82
N MET A 116 -10.45 -14.43 -17.58
CA MET A 116 -10.87 -15.06 -18.84
C MET A 116 -12.00 -16.08 -18.59
N SER A 117 -11.86 -16.92 -17.57
CA SER A 117 -12.89 -17.90 -17.24
C SER A 117 -14.23 -17.27 -16.85
N MET A 118 -14.21 -16.10 -16.19
CA MET A 118 -15.43 -15.36 -15.87
C MET A 118 -16.05 -14.74 -17.13
N CYS A 119 -15.23 -14.12 -17.98
CA CYS A 119 -15.68 -13.53 -19.23
C CYS A 119 -16.21 -14.57 -20.24
N ASP A 120 -15.74 -15.82 -20.19
CA ASP A 120 -16.25 -16.89 -21.06
C ASP A 120 -17.67 -17.37 -20.64
N GLN A 121 -18.13 -17.04 -19.43
CA GLN A 121 -19.45 -17.41 -18.91
C GLN A 121 -20.49 -16.29 -18.98
N GLU A 122 -20.08 -15.08 -19.34
CA GLU A 122 -20.92 -13.88 -19.35
C GLU A 122 -20.93 -13.24 -20.74
N ASP A 123 -22.10 -12.79 -21.18
CA ASP A 123 -22.23 -12.12 -22.49
C ASP A 123 -21.63 -10.70 -22.47
N ASP A 124 -21.61 -10.05 -21.30
CA ASP A 124 -21.10 -8.69 -21.12
C ASP A 124 -19.78 -8.67 -20.33
N ILE A 125 -18.68 -8.57 -21.07
CA ILE A 125 -17.32 -8.50 -20.54
C ILE A 125 -17.12 -7.24 -19.68
N GLU A 126 -17.79 -6.12 -20.00
CA GLU A 126 -17.60 -4.87 -19.26
C GLU A 126 -18.16 -5.00 -17.84
N VAL A 127 -19.27 -5.71 -17.66
CA VAL A 127 -19.85 -6.02 -16.35
C VAL A 127 -18.88 -6.85 -15.51
N VAL A 128 -18.32 -7.92 -16.08
CA VAL A 128 -17.33 -8.77 -15.38
C VAL A 128 -16.14 -7.95 -14.91
N LEU A 129 -15.57 -7.12 -15.78
CA LEU A 129 -14.40 -6.31 -15.45
C LEU A 129 -14.72 -5.23 -14.41
N HIS A 130 -15.91 -4.63 -14.49
CA HIS A 130 -16.36 -3.62 -13.53
C HIS A 130 -16.57 -4.23 -12.13
N ASP A 131 -17.26 -5.37 -12.06
CA ASP A 131 -17.58 -6.04 -10.79
C ASP A 131 -16.32 -6.54 -10.07
N ASN A 132 -15.28 -6.89 -10.82
CA ASN A 132 -14.00 -7.38 -10.28
C ASN A 132 -12.91 -6.30 -10.17
N GLU A 133 -13.19 -5.05 -10.56
CA GLU A 133 -12.20 -3.97 -10.59
C GLU A 133 -11.56 -3.75 -9.21
N ALA A 134 -12.38 -3.70 -8.16
CA ALA A 134 -11.94 -3.43 -6.80
C ALA A 134 -10.93 -4.47 -6.29
N ASP A 135 -11.23 -5.74 -6.51
CA ASP A 135 -10.38 -6.86 -6.10
C ASP A 135 -9.09 -6.89 -6.90
N LEU A 136 -9.18 -6.71 -8.22
CA LEU A 136 -8.01 -6.69 -9.09
C LEU A 136 -7.06 -5.54 -8.74
N MET A 137 -7.60 -4.33 -8.56
CA MET A 137 -6.80 -3.16 -8.18
C MET A 137 -6.19 -3.31 -6.77
N SER A 138 -6.90 -3.95 -5.84
CA SER A 138 -6.36 -4.28 -4.51
C SER A 138 -5.19 -5.27 -4.58
N ILE A 139 -5.27 -6.26 -5.47
CA ILE A 139 -4.16 -7.21 -5.70
C ILE A 139 -2.98 -6.49 -6.37
N CYS A 140 -3.23 -5.68 -7.40
CA CYS A 140 -2.21 -4.88 -8.06
C CYS A 140 -1.46 -3.97 -7.07
N ALA A 141 -2.18 -3.37 -6.12
CA ALA A 141 -1.58 -2.56 -5.07
C ALA A 141 -0.61 -3.33 -4.15
N LEU A 142 -0.59 -4.66 -4.17
CA LEU A 142 0.37 -5.49 -3.41
C LEU A 142 1.55 -5.98 -4.26
N LEU A 143 1.54 -5.77 -5.58
CA LEU A 143 2.66 -6.14 -6.45
C LEU A 143 3.69 -5.02 -6.43
N LYS A 144 4.91 -5.32 -5.97
CA LYS A 144 5.96 -4.31 -5.82
C LYS A 144 7.23 -4.70 -6.55
N HIS A 145 7.89 -3.70 -7.14
CA HIS A 145 9.11 -3.95 -7.89
C HIS A 145 10.22 -4.54 -6.98
N PRO A 146 10.94 -5.60 -7.41
CA PRO A 146 11.89 -6.33 -6.57
C PRO A 146 13.00 -5.48 -5.94
N ALA A 147 13.38 -4.37 -6.60
CA ALA A 147 14.38 -3.42 -6.07
C ALA A 147 14.01 -2.82 -4.71
N PHE A 148 12.73 -2.84 -4.33
CA PHE A 148 12.23 -2.33 -3.04
C PHE A 148 12.06 -3.42 -1.98
N THR A 149 12.69 -4.59 -2.14
CA THR A 149 12.55 -5.71 -1.18
C THR A 149 12.99 -5.33 0.26
N GLU A 150 13.95 -4.40 0.41
CA GLU A 150 14.39 -3.93 1.74
C GLU A 150 13.24 -3.31 2.55
N GLU A 151 12.21 -2.77 1.88
CA GLU A 151 11.09 -2.12 2.56
C GLU A 151 10.24 -3.07 3.40
N GLN A 152 10.22 -4.36 3.04
CA GLN A 152 9.38 -5.38 3.68
C GLN A 152 7.97 -4.85 3.99
N GLU A 153 7.36 -4.28 2.96
CA GLU A 153 6.20 -3.41 3.10
C GLU A 153 4.93 -4.21 3.34
N TRP A 154 4.09 -3.67 4.21
CA TRP A 154 2.70 -4.04 4.40
C TRP A 154 1.83 -2.85 4.02
N ARG A 155 0.74 -3.12 3.31
CA ARG A 155 -0.21 -2.08 2.88
C ARG A 155 -1.56 -2.29 3.51
N LEU A 156 -2.11 -1.19 3.99
CA LEU A 156 -3.52 -1.03 4.32
C LEU A 156 -4.21 -0.41 3.09
N ILE A 157 -5.11 -1.14 2.46
CA ILE A 157 -5.69 -0.84 1.14
C ILE A 157 -7.20 -0.64 1.30
N SER A 158 -7.71 0.48 0.80
CA SER A 158 -9.14 0.79 0.81
C SER A 158 -9.90 -0.06 -0.21
N PRO A 159 -11.25 -0.12 -0.14
CA PRO A 159 -12.03 -0.47 -1.33
C PRO A 159 -11.85 0.61 -2.40
N THR A 160 -12.30 0.33 -3.63
CA THR A 160 -12.41 1.36 -4.66
C THR A 160 -13.65 2.21 -4.43
N PHE A 161 -13.56 3.49 -4.78
CA PHE A 161 -14.66 4.44 -4.67
C PHE A 161 -15.00 5.01 -6.04
N THR A 162 -16.29 5.12 -6.34
CA THR A 162 -16.80 5.78 -7.57
C THR A 162 -17.28 7.20 -7.31
N SER A 163 -17.53 7.56 -6.05
CA SER A 163 -17.94 8.89 -5.62
C SER A 163 -17.29 9.27 -4.29
N VAL A 164 -17.03 10.55 -4.10
CA VAL A 164 -16.55 11.11 -2.82
C VAL A 164 -17.66 11.31 -1.80
N SER A 165 -18.93 11.33 -2.23
CA SER A 165 -20.07 11.53 -1.33
C SER A 165 -20.36 10.33 -0.42
N SER A 166 -19.87 9.14 -0.77
CA SER A 166 -20.12 7.90 -0.05
C SER A 166 -18.99 7.49 0.91
N ALA A 167 -17.93 8.31 1.02
CA ALA A 167 -16.74 7.95 1.78
C ALA A 167 -16.09 9.19 2.41
N PRO A 168 -15.37 9.05 3.54
CA PRO A 168 -14.67 10.15 4.20
C PRO A 168 -13.37 10.51 3.45
N ILE A 169 -13.53 10.99 2.22
CA ILE A 169 -12.43 11.42 1.34
C ILE A 169 -12.26 12.93 1.49
N ALA A 170 -11.05 13.33 1.86
CA ALA A 170 -10.64 14.72 1.96
C ALA A 170 -9.59 15.05 0.87
N PHE A 171 -9.26 16.34 0.75
CA PHE A 171 -8.34 16.84 -0.26
C PHE A 171 -7.28 17.73 0.38
N ARG A 172 -6.06 17.66 -0.14
CA ARG A 172 -4.97 18.57 0.22
C ARG A 172 -4.33 19.15 -1.02
N GLU A 173 -3.71 20.32 -0.87
CA GLU A 173 -2.89 20.92 -1.91
C GLU A 173 -1.65 20.03 -2.17
N GLY A 174 -1.45 19.64 -3.43
CA GLY A 174 -0.22 19.03 -3.91
C GLY A 174 0.58 20.02 -4.76
N LYS A 175 1.78 19.60 -5.20
CA LYS A 175 2.67 20.47 -6.00
C LYS A 175 2.06 20.97 -7.32
N ALA A 176 1.16 20.19 -7.92
CA ALA A 176 0.60 20.45 -9.25
C ALA A 176 -0.93 20.26 -9.33
N MET A 177 -1.53 19.58 -8.36
CA MET A 177 -2.97 19.29 -8.34
C MET A 177 -3.45 19.04 -6.91
N LEU A 178 -4.77 19.05 -6.72
CA LEU A 178 -5.38 18.56 -5.48
C LEU A 178 -5.14 17.05 -5.35
N VAL A 179 -4.72 16.60 -4.17
CA VAL A 179 -4.46 15.20 -3.87
C VAL A 179 -5.55 14.69 -2.94
N PRO A 180 -6.40 13.74 -3.38
CA PRO A 180 -7.38 13.12 -2.52
C PRO A 180 -6.69 12.20 -1.50
N TYR A 181 -7.25 12.10 -0.30
CA TYR A 181 -6.82 11.14 0.72
C TYR A 181 -8.02 10.68 1.56
N TYR A 182 -7.97 9.43 2.01
CA TYR A 182 -9.00 8.85 2.86
C TYR A 182 -8.72 9.12 4.33
N LEU A 183 -9.73 9.52 5.09
CA LEU A 183 -9.65 9.70 6.55
C LEU A 183 -9.87 8.35 7.26
N PHE A 184 -8.80 7.59 7.42
CA PHE A 184 -8.82 6.32 8.15
C PHE A 184 -8.68 6.58 9.66
N SER A 185 -9.58 6.01 10.47
CA SER A 185 -9.47 6.10 11.93
C SER A 185 -8.39 5.15 12.44
N LEU A 186 -7.37 5.71 13.11
CA LEU A 186 -6.29 4.97 13.76
C LEU A 186 -6.57 4.70 15.25
N ALA A 187 -7.70 5.19 15.77
CA ALA A 187 -8.05 5.04 17.17
C ALA A 187 -8.94 3.81 17.37
N LEU A 188 -8.49 2.91 18.23
CA LEU A 188 -9.27 1.79 18.75
C LEU A 188 -9.63 2.12 20.20
N GLU A 189 -10.93 2.17 20.50
CA GLU A 189 -11.45 2.55 21.84
C GLU A 189 -10.96 3.94 22.30
N GLY A 190 -10.81 4.88 21.36
CA GLY A 190 -10.37 6.25 21.63
C GLY A 190 -8.86 6.43 21.74
N GLU A 191 -8.06 5.38 21.60
CA GLU A 191 -6.60 5.43 21.69
C GLU A 191 -5.91 4.92 20.43
N ILE A 192 -4.77 5.52 20.08
CA ILE A 192 -3.88 4.98 19.05
C ILE A 192 -2.99 3.92 19.70
N LYS A 193 -3.15 2.67 19.29
CA LYS A 193 -2.37 1.54 19.81
C LYS A 193 -1.02 1.46 19.09
N LEU A 194 0.04 1.83 19.80
CA LEU A 194 1.42 1.73 19.33
C LEU A 194 2.10 0.53 19.99
N ASP A 195 2.89 -0.20 19.20
CA ASP A 195 3.74 -1.27 19.69
C ASP A 195 5.05 -0.68 20.24
N HIS A 196 5.81 0.05 19.43
CA HIS A 196 7.09 0.65 19.81
C HIS A 196 7.31 1.98 19.11
N VAL A 197 8.28 2.76 19.58
CA VAL A 197 8.74 3.97 18.90
C VAL A 197 10.27 4.00 18.88
N TYR A 198 10.85 4.31 17.72
CA TYR A 198 12.29 4.59 17.62
C TYR A 198 12.58 6.07 17.43
N VAL A 199 13.54 6.57 18.19
CA VAL A 199 14.24 7.82 17.90
C VAL A 199 15.41 7.50 16.99
N GLY A 200 15.43 8.08 15.78
CA GLY A 200 16.51 7.88 14.81
C GLY A 200 17.85 8.49 15.26
N PRO A 201 18.94 8.26 14.51
CA PRO A 201 20.27 8.75 14.87
C PRO A 201 20.27 10.28 15.04
N THR A 202 20.62 10.74 16.24
CA THR A 202 20.58 12.15 16.64
C THR A 202 21.66 12.42 17.71
N PRO A 203 22.23 13.63 17.82
CA PRO A 203 23.23 13.94 18.84
C PRO A 203 22.67 13.90 20.27
N ASN A 204 21.35 13.98 20.44
CA ASN A 204 20.68 14.12 21.74
C ASN A 204 19.65 13.00 21.96
N ALA A 205 20.06 11.74 21.77
CA ALA A 205 19.13 10.60 21.73
C ALA A 205 18.36 10.41 23.05
N ALA A 206 19.05 10.32 24.20
CA ALA A 206 18.41 10.20 25.51
C ALA A 206 17.42 11.34 25.83
N LEU A 207 17.79 12.59 25.54
CA LEU A 207 16.90 13.75 25.72
C LEU A 207 15.67 13.66 24.81
N SER A 208 15.84 13.20 23.57
CA SER A 208 14.75 13.03 22.61
C SER A 208 13.78 11.93 23.05
N VAL A 209 14.29 10.81 23.56
CA VAL A 209 13.47 9.72 24.14
C VAL A 209 12.65 10.23 25.33
N SER A 210 13.29 10.96 26.25
CA SER A 210 12.60 11.54 27.42
C SER A 210 11.49 12.51 27.01
N ALA A 211 11.81 13.47 26.14
CA ALA A 211 10.84 14.44 25.65
C ALA A 211 9.66 13.76 24.92
N LEU A 212 9.94 12.76 24.07
CA LEU A 212 8.90 12.03 23.35
C LEU A 212 8.01 11.20 24.29
N THR A 213 8.59 10.63 25.35
CA THR A 213 7.84 9.90 26.39
C THR A 213 6.80 10.81 27.05
N HIS A 214 7.22 12.00 27.47
CA HIS A 214 6.31 12.99 28.07
C HIS A 214 5.23 13.44 27.07
N TYR A 215 5.63 13.72 25.83
CA TYR A 215 4.70 14.15 24.78
C TYR A 215 3.63 13.09 24.48
N LEU A 216 4.02 11.83 24.25
CA LEU A 216 3.07 10.76 23.95
C LEU A 216 2.14 10.48 25.14
N THR A 217 2.66 10.52 26.36
CA THR A 217 1.85 10.40 27.59
C THR A 217 0.77 11.47 27.64
N GLN A 218 1.11 12.73 27.34
CA GLN A 218 0.14 13.83 27.28
C GLN A 218 -0.92 13.63 26.19
N LYS A 219 -0.55 12.97 25.09
CA LYS A 219 -1.45 12.63 23.98
C LYS A 219 -2.25 11.34 24.21
N GLY A 220 -2.11 10.68 25.35
CA GLY A 220 -2.79 9.41 25.63
C GLY A 220 -2.26 8.23 24.81
N ALA A 221 -1.06 8.34 24.24
CA ALA A 221 -0.41 7.27 23.50
C ALA A 221 0.69 6.64 24.36
N ARG A 222 0.66 5.31 24.53
CA ARG A 222 1.65 4.55 25.31
C ARG A 222 2.12 3.34 24.51
N PRO A 223 3.30 3.42 23.87
CA PRO A 223 3.84 2.28 23.13
C PRO A 223 4.09 1.10 24.07
N ALA A 224 3.57 -0.09 23.73
CA ALA A 224 3.64 -1.28 24.58
C ALA A 224 5.07 -1.72 24.92
N ASN A 225 5.97 -1.64 23.95
CA ASN A 225 7.39 -1.95 24.04
C ASN A 225 8.25 -0.68 24.24
N GLY A 226 7.63 0.44 24.58
CA GLY A 226 8.31 1.68 24.94
C GLY A 226 8.93 2.45 23.77
N ILE A 227 9.85 3.36 24.13
CA ILE A 227 10.55 4.24 23.20
C ILE A 227 12.05 3.95 23.32
N SER A 228 12.71 3.70 22.20
CA SER A 228 14.13 3.36 22.15
C SER A 228 14.89 4.26 21.19
N GLU A 229 16.16 4.50 21.46
CA GLU A 229 17.07 5.12 20.49
C GLU A 229 17.53 4.10 19.43
N SER A 230 17.85 4.59 18.24
CA SER A 230 18.45 3.79 17.19
C SER A 230 19.88 3.42 17.54
N GLU A 231 20.23 2.14 17.42
CA GLU A 231 21.61 1.64 17.53
C GLU A 231 22.52 2.10 16.38
N ILE A 232 21.96 2.74 15.35
CA ILE A 232 22.73 3.22 14.20
C ILE A 232 23.49 4.49 14.60
N PRO A 233 24.83 4.52 14.45
CA PRO A 233 25.62 5.67 14.88
C PRO A 233 25.22 6.96 14.16
N TYR A 234 25.04 8.03 14.94
CA TYR A 234 24.88 9.37 14.40
C TYR A 234 26.18 9.82 13.74
N ARG A 235 26.08 10.32 12.49
CA ARG A 235 27.20 10.92 11.77
C ARG A 235 26.91 12.41 11.60
N PRO A 236 27.64 13.30 12.29
CA PRO A 236 27.52 14.74 12.07
C PRO A 236 27.74 15.08 10.59
N ARG A 237 27.00 16.09 10.10
CA ARG A 237 27.20 16.69 8.78
C ARG A 237 27.85 18.05 8.91
#